data_AF-A0A8B7J6Z7-F1
#
_entry.id   AF-A0A8B7J6Z7-F1
#
_cell.length_a   1.000
_cell.length_b   1.000
_cell.length_c   1.000
_cell.angle_alpha   90.00
_cell.angle_beta   90.00
_cell.angle_gamma   90.00
#
_symmetry.space_group_name_H-M   'P 1'
#
loop_
_entity.id
_entity.type
_entity.pdbx_description
1 polymer ?
#
loop_
_entity_poly.entity_id
_entity_poly.type
_entity_poly.pdbx_seq_one_letter_code
_entity_poly.pdbx_strand_id
1 'polypeptide(L)'
;MLDVPSATCVVCFQGNSTKEYFLQRTLQSLERYFYLIAFNYYLHEQYPLGFALSFSKWMCRHPELYRLQANMNVSELTVTAELITKGTRVLVADERFSPDVLSTVKEMSVANFRRVPKMSVYGTAQPSSKTIGSVLQYLTDAKRKHSHILWINLREEVVLEGNEQIYTLREPGNLEQLITVPVSSPEQLEKLESTLKNDLLKSQKWLEVYLETEKQMKMFKSCLTMQEIFNQQKNTCQGLMYRRIPIPDFCAPKEQDFDRLLEAMKSTLAEDSRAAFVFNCHSGRGRTTTAMVIAVLTLWHFNGIPEVSEDEIVSVPDAKYTKGEFEVVMKVVQLLPDGHRMKKEVDMALDTVSETMTPMHYHLREIIICTYRQVSGTW
;
A
#
# COMPACT_ATOMS: atom_id res chain seq x y z
N MET A 1 -29.25 -40.97 28.14
CA MET A 1 -28.84 -40.34 29.40
C MET A 1 -27.32 -40.33 29.36
N LEU A 2 -26.72 -39.23 28.90
CA LEU A 2 -26.37 -38.03 29.68
C LEU A 2 -25.37 -38.40 30.79
N ASP A 3 -24.11 -37.98 30.59
CA ASP A 3 -23.45 -37.20 31.64
C ASP A 3 -22.43 -36.24 31.02
N VAL A 4 -22.64 -34.98 31.37
CA VAL A 4 -21.87 -33.79 31.03
C VAL A 4 -21.07 -33.40 32.27
N PRO A 5 -19.79 -33.06 32.16
CA PRO A 5 -19.16 -32.10 33.07
C PRO A 5 -18.80 -30.86 32.25
N SER A 6 -19.59 -29.80 32.40
CA SER A 6 -19.36 -28.69 33.34
C SER A 6 -18.64 -27.56 32.65
N ALA A 7 -19.42 -26.52 32.35
CA ALA A 7 -18.95 -25.25 31.84
C ALA A 7 -17.84 -24.68 32.75
N THR A 8 -16.71 -24.38 32.14
CA THR A 8 -15.80 -23.32 32.60
C THR A 8 -15.62 -22.36 31.45
N CYS A 9 -16.65 -21.53 31.26
CA CYS A 9 -16.49 -20.22 30.65
C CYS A 9 -15.56 -19.40 31.54
N VAL A 10 -14.26 -19.44 31.26
CA VAL A 10 -13.31 -18.46 31.80
C VAL A 10 -12.38 -18.06 30.67
N VAL A 11 -12.84 -17.08 29.89
CA VAL A 11 -11.94 -16.25 29.11
C VAL A 11 -12.38 -14.80 29.27
N CYS A 12 -11.99 -14.22 30.41
CA CYS A 12 -11.81 -12.79 30.52
C CYS A 12 -10.49 -12.44 29.83
N PHE A 13 -10.50 -11.99 28.58
CA PHE A 13 -9.33 -11.32 27.99
C PHE A 13 -9.46 -9.81 28.17
N GLN A 14 -8.67 -9.29 29.11
CA GLN A 14 -8.55 -7.87 29.44
C GLN A 14 -7.67 -7.12 28.41
N GLY A 15 -8.26 -6.24 27.61
CA GLY A 15 -7.82 -4.86 27.28
C GLY A 15 -6.46 -4.51 26.63
N ASN A 16 -5.41 -5.33 26.69
CA ASN A 16 -4.03 -4.86 26.36
C ASN A 16 -3.56 -5.10 24.91
N SER A 17 -3.94 -6.19 24.22
CA SER A 17 -3.45 -6.47 22.86
C SER A 17 -3.97 -5.54 21.78
N THR A 18 -5.25 -5.22 21.83
CA THR A 18 -5.93 -4.40 20.83
C THR A 18 -5.36 -2.98 20.83
N LYS A 19 -5.00 -2.47 22.01
CA LYS A 19 -4.34 -1.19 22.20
C LYS A 19 -2.94 -1.17 21.56
N GLU A 20 -2.15 -2.21 21.77
CA GLU A 20 -0.82 -2.36 21.15
C GLU A 20 -0.90 -2.46 19.62
N TYR A 21 -1.88 -3.22 19.10
CA TYR A 21 -2.15 -3.35 17.68
C TYR A 21 -2.43 -1.99 17.01
N PHE A 22 -3.37 -1.23 17.56
CA PHE A 22 -3.71 0.09 17.03
C PHE A 22 -2.58 1.10 17.22
N LEU A 23 -1.79 1.00 18.30
CA LEU A 23 -0.61 1.83 18.50
C LEU A 23 0.44 1.57 17.40
N GLN A 24 0.75 0.31 17.10
CA GLN A 24 1.71 -0.05 16.05
C GLN A 24 1.25 0.47 14.68
N ARG A 25 -0.04 0.33 14.35
CA ARG A 25 -0.60 0.86 13.09
C ARG A 25 -0.56 2.39 13.01
N THR A 26 -0.71 3.07 14.14
CA THR A 26 -0.57 4.52 14.23
C THR A 26 0.87 4.93 13.95
N LEU A 27 1.85 4.27 14.58
CA LEU A 27 3.28 4.51 14.36
C LEU A 27 3.68 4.28 12.90
N GLN A 28 3.25 3.17 12.28
CA GLN A 28 3.52 2.89 10.86
C GLN A 28 2.92 3.94 9.92
N SER A 29 1.76 4.51 10.27
CA SER A 29 1.13 5.56 9.48
C SER A 29 1.84 6.92 9.65
N LEU A 30 2.35 7.20 10.86
CA LEU A 30 3.20 8.36 11.13
C LEU A 30 4.55 8.25 10.40
N GLU A 31 5.15 7.07 10.39
CA GLU A 31 6.38 6.79 9.65
C GLU A 31 6.18 6.98 8.14
N ARG A 32 5.05 6.52 7.59
CA ARG A 32 4.67 6.80 6.19
C ARG A 32 4.66 8.31 5.91
N TYR A 33 4.07 9.10 6.80
CA TYR A 33 3.99 10.54 6.62
C TYR A 33 5.37 11.21 6.71
N PHE A 34 6.21 10.77 7.65
CA PHE A 34 7.61 11.19 7.75
C PHE A 34 8.35 10.96 6.44
N TYR A 35 8.29 9.74 5.88
CA TYR A 35 9.03 9.43 4.66
C TYR A 35 8.50 10.18 3.45
N LEU A 36 7.20 10.47 3.36
CA LEU A 36 6.67 11.31 2.29
C LEU A 36 7.24 12.74 2.34
N ILE A 37 7.40 13.32 3.54
CA ILE A 37 8.02 14.64 3.72
C ILE A 37 9.52 14.59 3.40
N ALA A 38 10.23 13.59 3.90
CA ALA A 38 11.66 13.40 3.61
C ALA A 38 11.90 13.17 2.11
N PHE A 39 11.04 12.37 1.46
CA PHE A 39 11.11 12.12 0.02
C PHE A 39 10.81 13.37 -0.80
N ASN A 40 9.82 14.18 -0.41
CA ASN A 40 9.56 15.46 -1.10
C ASN A 40 10.75 16.42 -0.97
N TYR A 41 11.39 16.48 0.19
CA TYR A 41 12.61 17.27 0.38
C TYR A 41 13.77 16.75 -0.48
N TYR A 42 13.96 15.43 -0.53
CA TYR A 42 14.90 14.79 -1.46
C TYR A 42 14.63 15.18 -2.92
N LEU A 43 13.36 15.23 -3.36
CA LEU A 43 13.02 15.63 -4.73
C LEU A 43 13.44 17.07 -5.00
N HIS A 44 13.20 18.01 -4.08
CA HIS A 44 13.65 19.41 -4.22
C HIS A 44 15.17 19.52 -4.36
N GLU A 45 15.93 18.74 -3.59
CA GLU A 45 17.40 18.79 -3.65
C GLU A 45 17.96 18.07 -4.87
N GLN A 46 17.45 16.88 -5.20
CA GLN A 46 18.06 15.99 -6.17
C GLN A 46 17.51 16.17 -7.58
N TYR A 47 16.30 16.69 -7.77
CA TYR A 47 15.76 16.93 -9.11
C TYR A 47 16.62 17.93 -9.91
N PRO A 48 17.03 19.11 -9.38
CA PRO A 48 17.93 20.03 -10.09
C PRO A 48 19.31 19.43 -10.38
N LEU A 49 19.72 18.44 -9.60
CA LEU A 49 20.99 17.72 -9.73
C LEU A 49 20.89 16.48 -10.63
N GLY A 50 19.75 16.25 -11.28
CA GLY A 50 19.53 15.08 -12.14
C GLY A 50 19.56 13.75 -11.39
N PHE A 51 19.18 13.73 -10.11
CA PHE A 51 19.20 12.56 -9.23
C PHE A 51 20.59 11.91 -9.08
N ALA A 52 21.62 12.75 -8.83
CA ALA A 52 22.99 12.30 -8.59
C ALA A 52 23.11 11.28 -7.44
N LEU A 53 22.23 11.37 -6.45
CA LEU A 53 22.04 10.36 -5.40
C LEU A 53 20.65 9.76 -5.50
N SER A 54 20.53 8.46 -5.21
CA SER A 54 19.25 7.82 -4.96
C SER A 54 18.73 8.20 -3.57
N PHE A 55 17.42 8.08 -3.31
CA PHE A 55 16.81 8.41 -2.03
C PHE A 55 17.45 7.64 -0.88
N SER A 56 17.70 6.34 -1.04
CA SER A 56 18.38 5.55 0.01
C SER A 56 19.80 6.04 0.31
N LYS A 57 20.58 6.40 -0.72
CA LYS A 57 21.94 6.96 -0.54
C LYS A 57 21.90 8.37 0.04
N TRP A 58 20.88 9.14 -0.30
CA TRP A 58 20.67 10.49 0.20
C TRP A 58 20.25 10.46 1.68
N MET A 59 19.35 9.55 2.09
CA MET A 59 18.98 9.32 3.49
C MET A 59 20.21 8.99 4.35
N CYS A 60 21.12 8.14 3.85
CA CYS A 60 22.40 7.84 4.51
C CYS A 60 23.26 9.09 4.81
N ARG A 61 23.09 10.19 4.07
CA ARG A 61 23.79 11.46 4.29
C ARG A 61 23.07 12.42 5.25
N HIS A 62 21.88 12.06 5.70
CA HIS A 62 21.04 12.83 6.62
C HIS A 62 20.83 12.06 7.93
N PRO A 63 21.90 11.79 8.73
CA PRO A 63 21.81 11.03 9.97
C PRO A 63 20.84 11.64 10.99
N GLU A 64 20.61 12.94 10.95
CA GLU A 64 19.60 13.65 11.74
C GLU A 64 18.16 13.15 11.46
N LEU A 65 17.84 12.76 10.22
CA LEU A 65 16.54 12.18 9.87
C LEU A 65 16.38 10.80 10.50
N TYR A 66 17.42 9.95 10.47
CA TYR A 66 17.40 8.68 11.19
C TYR A 66 17.29 8.85 12.71
N ARG A 67 17.94 9.87 13.28
CA ARG A 67 17.83 10.16 14.72
C ARG A 67 16.41 10.57 15.10
N LEU A 68 15.72 11.35 14.26
CA LEU A 68 14.30 11.67 14.47
C LEU A 68 13.42 10.42 14.36
N GLN A 69 13.69 9.54 13.40
CA GLN A 69 12.98 8.27 13.24
C GLN A 69 13.20 7.31 14.41
N ALA A 70 14.44 7.18 14.90
CA ALA A 70 14.76 6.38 16.08
C ALA A 70 13.99 6.87 17.33
N ASN A 71 13.77 8.19 17.44
CA ASN A 71 12.97 8.79 18.52
C ASN A 71 11.45 8.58 18.36
N MET A 72 10.96 8.04 17.23
CA MET A 72 9.56 7.62 17.08
C MET A 72 9.25 6.28 17.75
N ASN A 73 10.23 5.66 18.41
CA ASN A 73 10.15 4.29 18.89
C ASN A 73 9.84 3.31 17.74
N VAL A 74 10.75 3.25 16.77
CA VAL A 74 10.78 2.18 15.77
C VAL A 74 11.77 1.12 16.27
N SER A 75 11.25 0.13 16.99
CA SER A 75 11.97 -1.13 17.19
C SER A 75 11.54 -2.10 16.10
N GLU A 76 12.29 -2.21 15.02
CA GLU A 76 12.18 -3.36 14.11
C GLU A 76 13.56 -3.87 13.70
N LEU A 77 14.15 -4.72 14.54
CA LEU A 77 14.95 -5.86 14.08
C LEU A 77 14.68 -7.03 15.04
N THR A 78 14.18 -8.13 14.48
CA THR A 78 13.83 -9.43 15.10
C THR A 78 12.56 -9.54 15.94
N VAL A 79 11.64 -10.38 15.46
CA VAL A 79 10.58 -11.04 16.25
C VAL A 79 11.13 -12.39 16.73
N THR A 80 11.09 -12.65 18.03
CA THR A 80 11.36 -13.99 18.60
C THR A 80 10.08 -14.60 19.16
N ALA A 81 9.95 -15.92 19.06
CA ALA A 81 8.78 -16.69 19.49
C ALA A 81 8.47 -16.59 21.01
N GLU A 82 9.41 -16.08 21.81
CA GLU A 82 9.26 -15.91 23.27
C GLU A 82 8.21 -14.89 23.69
N LEU A 83 7.87 -13.92 22.83
CA LEU A 83 6.92 -12.85 23.15
C LEU A 83 5.45 -13.31 23.11
N ILE A 84 5.18 -14.44 22.44
CA ILE A 84 3.87 -15.09 22.36
C ILE A 84 3.72 -16.13 23.47
N THR A 85 4.77 -16.89 23.76
CA THR A 85 4.73 -17.96 24.77
C THR A 85 4.70 -17.44 26.21
N LYS A 86 5.15 -16.20 26.46
CA LYS A 86 5.09 -15.55 27.79
C LYS A 86 3.81 -14.74 28.04
N GLY A 87 2.84 -14.76 27.11
CA GLY A 87 1.57 -14.03 27.26
C GLY A 87 1.71 -12.50 27.25
N THR A 88 2.86 -11.99 26.82
CA THR A 88 3.13 -10.54 26.71
C THR A 88 2.38 -9.89 25.55
N ARG A 89 1.90 -10.67 24.57
CA ARG A 89 0.99 -10.24 23.49
C ARG A 89 -0.19 -11.22 23.39
N VAL A 90 -1.39 -10.72 23.06
CA VAL A 90 -2.58 -11.54 22.76
C VAL A 90 -3.22 -11.10 21.43
N LEU A 91 -4.12 -11.88 20.84
CA LEU A 91 -4.68 -11.65 19.49
C LEU A 91 -6.22 -11.61 19.53
N VAL A 92 -6.84 -10.51 19.09
CA VAL A 92 -8.28 -10.29 18.82
C VAL A 92 -8.40 -8.96 18.04
N ALA A 93 -9.52 -8.54 17.44
CA ALA A 93 -10.17 -8.97 16.19
C ALA A 93 -10.43 -7.66 15.41
N ASP A 94 -10.32 -7.65 14.08
CA ASP A 94 -10.53 -6.45 13.25
C ASP A 94 -11.73 -6.71 12.33
N GLU A 95 -12.87 -6.04 12.60
CA GLU A 95 -14.10 -6.25 11.84
C GLU A 95 -14.02 -5.68 10.41
N ARG A 96 -14.38 -6.54 9.43
CA ARG A 96 -14.76 -6.26 8.02
C ARG A 96 -13.64 -6.11 6.97
N PHE A 97 -13.14 -7.25 6.50
CA PHE A 97 -12.15 -7.45 5.44
C PHE A 97 -12.46 -6.76 4.09
N SER A 98 -11.68 -5.72 3.77
CA SER A 98 -11.51 -5.10 2.44
C SER A 98 -12.78 -4.79 1.61
N PRO A 99 -13.72 -3.97 2.12
CA PRO A 99 -14.86 -3.52 1.34
C PRO A 99 -14.45 -2.69 0.11
N ASP A 100 -15.22 -2.78 -0.98
CA ASP A 100 -15.16 -1.84 -2.10
C ASP A 100 -15.78 -0.51 -1.68
N VAL A 101 -15.01 0.29 -0.94
CA VAL A 101 -15.48 1.55 -0.35
C VAL A 101 -15.83 2.58 -1.43
N LEU A 102 -15.23 2.47 -2.62
CA LEU A 102 -15.55 3.34 -3.75
C LEU A 102 -16.71 2.83 -4.62
N SER A 103 -17.24 1.63 -4.35
CA SER A 103 -18.32 1.00 -5.14
C SER A 103 -17.98 0.85 -6.64
N THR A 104 -16.69 0.65 -6.95
CA THR A 104 -16.15 0.62 -8.32
C THR A 104 -16.20 -0.77 -8.97
N VAL A 105 -16.51 -1.83 -8.22
CA VAL A 105 -16.63 -3.20 -8.76
C VAL A 105 -17.69 -3.27 -9.86
N LYS A 106 -18.80 -2.52 -9.73
CA LYS A 106 -19.88 -2.55 -10.75
C LYS A 106 -19.46 -1.96 -12.09
N GLU A 107 -18.65 -0.90 -12.09
CA GLU A 107 -18.23 -0.20 -13.30
C GLU A 107 -16.94 -0.78 -13.88
N MET A 108 -15.97 -1.06 -13.01
CA MET A 108 -14.61 -1.40 -13.39
C MET A 108 -14.25 -2.87 -13.16
N SER A 109 -15.14 -3.68 -12.57
CA SER A 109 -14.90 -5.08 -12.20
C SER A 109 -13.74 -5.29 -11.21
N VAL A 110 -13.30 -4.22 -10.53
CA VAL A 110 -12.28 -4.26 -9.47
C VAL A 110 -12.59 -3.18 -8.43
N ALA A 111 -12.31 -3.50 -7.17
CA ALA A 111 -12.54 -2.60 -6.06
C ALA A 111 -11.54 -1.44 -6.02
N ASN A 112 -11.98 -0.33 -5.46
CA ASN A 112 -11.19 0.88 -5.19
C ASN A 112 -10.40 1.42 -6.40
N PHE A 113 -10.91 1.22 -7.62
CA PHE A 113 -10.34 1.82 -8.83
C PHE A 113 -10.53 3.33 -8.83
N ARG A 114 -9.46 4.10 -9.02
CA ARG A 114 -9.52 5.57 -9.04
C ARG A 114 -8.43 6.18 -9.89
N ARG A 115 -8.63 7.43 -10.27
CA ARG A 115 -7.68 8.27 -11.00
C ARG A 115 -7.44 9.55 -10.22
N VAL A 116 -6.17 9.97 -10.11
CA VAL A 116 -5.82 11.32 -9.61
C VAL A 116 -6.33 12.37 -10.60
N PRO A 117 -7.15 13.34 -10.17
CA PRO A 117 -7.71 14.36 -11.06
C PRO A 117 -6.66 15.04 -11.93
N LYS A 118 -6.96 15.16 -13.22
CA LYS A 118 -6.09 15.77 -14.25
C LYS A 118 -4.71 15.11 -14.45
N MET A 119 -4.38 14.03 -13.76
CA MET A 119 -3.11 13.31 -13.89
C MET A 119 -3.29 11.91 -14.48
N SER A 120 -2.25 11.33 -15.04
CA SER A 120 -2.24 9.95 -15.57
C SER A 120 -1.85 8.93 -14.49
N VAL A 121 -2.28 9.15 -13.24
CA VAL A 121 -1.98 8.29 -12.09
C VAL A 121 -3.26 7.59 -11.63
N TYR A 122 -3.20 6.28 -11.48
CA TYR A 122 -4.33 5.41 -11.17
C TYR A 122 -3.99 4.46 -10.02
N GLY A 123 -5.01 4.10 -9.24
CA GLY A 123 -4.90 3.13 -8.15
C GLY A 123 -6.05 2.14 -8.18
N THR A 124 -5.78 0.88 -7.82
CA THR A 124 -6.80 -0.17 -7.77
C THR A 124 -6.47 -1.25 -6.73
N ALA A 125 -7.50 -1.99 -6.28
CA ALA A 125 -7.30 -3.30 -5.64
C ALA A 125 -6.74 -4.32 -6.64
N GLN A 126 -6.40 -5.52 -6.16
CA GLN A 126 -5.86 -6.59 -6.99
C GLN A 126 -6.89 -7.01 -8.07
N PRO A 127 -6.60 -6.80 -9.38
CA PRO A 127 -7.49 -7.23 -10.45
C PRO A 127 -7.21 -8.69 -10.86
N SER A 128 -8.21 -9.32 -11.48
CA SER A 128 -8.05 -10.54 -12.28
C SER A 128 -7.56 -10.22 -13.70
N SER A 129 -7.15 -11.24 -14.46
CA SER A 129 -6.74 -11.14 -15.87
C SER A 129 -7.82 -10.48 -16.75
N LYS A 130 -9.09 -10.87 -16.56
CA LYS A 130 -10.24 -10.25 -17.23
C LYS A 130 -10.35 -8.77 -16.89
N THR A 131 -10.26 -8.42 -15.60
CA THR A 131 -10.36 -7.03 -15.17
C THR A 131 -9.19 -6.17 -15.64
N ILE A 132 -7.97 -6.73 -15.70
CA ILE A 132 -6.82 -6.04 -16.29
C ILE A 132 -7.16 -5.64 -17.74
N GLY A 133 -7.73 -6.55 -18.53
CA GLY A 133 -8.19 -6.23 -19.90
C GLY A 133 -9.17 -5.04 -19.95
N SER A 134 -10.19 -5.04 -19.08
CA SER A 134 -11.14 -3.93 -18.99
C SER A 134 -10.48 -2.60 -18.59
N VAL A 135 -9.56 -2.62 -17.62
CA VAL A 135 -8.81 -1.43 -17.21
C VAL A 135 -7.93 -0.91 -18.34
N LEU A 136 -7.24 -1.80 -19.07
CA LEU A 136 -6.44 -1.40 -20.23
C LEU A 136 -7.29 -0.78 -21.33
N GLN A 137 -8.48 -1.35 -21.61
CA GLN A 137 -9.42 -0.76 -22.56
C GLN A 137 -9.86 0.64 -22.12
N TYR A 138 -10.15 0.83 -20.83
CA TYR A 138 -10.47 2.13 -20.25
C TYR A 138 -9.31 3.14 -20.41
N LEU A 139 -8.06 2.72 -20.16
CA LEU A 139 -6.88 3.58 -20.24
C LEU A 139 -6.52 3.97 -21.69
N THR A 140 -6.76 3.07 -22.63
CA THR A 140 -6.45 3.24 -24.05
C THR A 140 -7.61 3.83 -24.86
N ASP A 141 -8.74 4.16 -24.22
CA ASP A 141 -9.92 4.68 -24.90
C ASP A 141 -9.68 6.01 -25.64
N ALA A 142 -10.64 6.40 -26.48
CA ALA A 142 -10.54 7.62 -27.28
C ALA A 142 -10.46 8.91 -26.44
N LYS A 143 -10.77 8.87 -25.14
CA LYS A 143 -10.73 10.02 -24.23
C LYS A 143 -9.37 10.16 -23.56
N ARG A 144 -8.75 9.05 -23.13
CA ARG A 144 -7.52 9.01 -22.34
C ARG A 144 -6.29 8.78 -23.22
N LYS A 145 -6.40 7.94 -24.23
CA LYS A 145 -5.39 7.71 -25.29
C LYS A 145 -3.99 7.36 -24.75
N HIS A 146 -3.90 6.63 -23.63
CA HIS A 146 -2.59 6.22 -23.09
C HIS A 146 -1.97 5.15 -24.00
N SER A 147 -0.81 5.43 -24.58
CA SER A 147 -0.03 4.49 -25.39
C SER A 147 0.94 3.66 -24.57
N HIS A 148 1.52 4.26 -23.53
CA HIS A 148 2.45 3.63 -22.60
C HIS A 148 1.85 3.60 -21.21
N ILE A 149 1.85 2.41 -20.60
CA ILE A 149 1.24 2.17 -19.29
C ILE A 149 2.24 1.39 -18.45
N LEU A 150 2.72 2.00 -17.37
CA LEU A 150 3.48 1.32 -16.33
C LEU A 150 2.52 0.84 -15.24
N TRP A 151 2.39 -0.48 -15.10
CA TRP A 151 1.63 -1.13 -14.06
C TRP A 151 2.55 -1.67 -12.97
N ILE A 152 2.39 -1.18 -11.73
CA ILE A 152 3.20 -1.57 -10.58
C ILE A 152 2.33 -2.33 -9.57
N ASN A 153 2.68 -3.58 -9.34
CA ASN A 153 2.11 -4.40 -8.28
C ASN A 153 2.98 -4.29 -7.02
N LEU A 154 2.39 -3.78 -5.94
CA LEU A 154 3.05 -3.43 -4.69
C LEU A 154 3.06 -4.57 -3.66
N ARG A 155 2.54 -5.74 -4.03
CA ARG A 155 2.31 -6.84 -3.10
C ARG A 155 3.59 -7.61 -2.81
N GLU A 156 3.92 -7.78 -1.54
CA GLU A 156 5.00 -8.67 -1.09
C GLU A 156 4.55 -10.13 -0.88
N GLU A 157 3.27 -10.42 -1.10
CA GLU A 157 2.72 -11.76 -0.94
C GLU A 157 2.65 -12.50 -2.27
N VAL A 158 2.65 -13.82 -2.23
CA VAL A 158 2.40 -14.66 -3.42
C VAL A 158 0.97 -14.48 -3.92
N VAL A 159 0.80 -14.13 -5.19
CA VAL A 159 -0.51 -13.96 -5.83
C VAL A 159 -0.59 -14.80 -7.09
N LEU A 160 -1.64 -15.60 -7.20
CA LEU A 160 -1.91 -16.46 -8.36
C LEU A 160 -3.35 -16.29 -8.81
N GLU A 161 -3.58 -16.43 -10.11
CA GLU A 161 -4.93 -16.60 -10.65
C GLU A 161 -5.16 -18.07 -10.96
N GLY A 162 -6.12 -18.71 -10.29
CA GLY A 162 -6.47 -20.11 -10.50
C GLY A 162 -7.92 -20.26 -10.92
N ASN A 163 -8.20 -20.97 -12.01
CA ASN A 163 -9.57 -21.07 -12.55
C ASN A 163 -10.26 -19.69 -12.65
N GLU A 164 -9.56 -18.68 -13.19
CA GLU A 164 -10.05 -17.30 -13.39
C GLU A 164 -10.33 -16.48 -12.11
N GLN A 165 -9.90 -16.96 -10.93
CA GLN A 165 -10.05 -16.27 -9.66
C GLN A 165 -8.70 -15.98 -9.02
N ILE A 166 -8.54 -14.80 -8.43
CA ILE A 166 -7.32 -14.42 -7.70
C ILE A 166 -7.29 -15.09 -6.31
N TYR A 167 -6.14 -15.70 -5.98
CA TYR A 167 -5.84 -16.26 -4.68
C TYR A 167 -4.57 -15.66 -4.10
N THR A 168 -4.52 -15.62 -2.77
CA THR A 168 -3.32 -15.31 -2.00
C THR A 168 -3.25 -16.31 -0.86
N LEU A 169 -2.04 -16.78 -0.55
CA LEU A 169 -1.82 -17.71 0.55
C LEU A 169 -2.19 -17.10 1.91
N ARG A 170 -2.70 -17.96 2.79
CA ARG A 170 -3.09 -17.68 4.17
C ARG A 170 -2.78 -18.87 5.06
N GLU A 171 -2.56 -18.61 6.34
CA GLU A 171 -2.45 -19.67 7.33
C GLU A 171 -3.86 -20.23 7.62
N PRO A 172 -4.09 -21.56 7.68
CA PRO A 172 -5.42 -22.13 7.93
C PRO A 172 -6.08 -21.62 9.22
N GLY A 173 -5.27 -21.30 10.24
CA GLY A 173 -5.75 -20.73 11.51
C GLY A 173 -5.84 -19.20 11.53
N ASN A 174 -5.44 -18.51 10.46
CA ASN A 174 -5.42 -17.05 10.36
C ASN A 174 -5.58 -16.61 8.89
N LEU A 175 -6.82 -16.63 8.40
CA LEU A 175 -7.18 -16.30 7.01
C LEU A 175 -7.13 -14.79 6.72
N GLU A 176 -7.07 -13.99 7.76
CA GLU A 176 -7.16 -12.54 7.73
C GLU A 176 -5.79 -11.90 7.43
N GLN A 177 -4.73 -12.49 7.99
CA GLN A 177 -3.37 -11.98 7.85
C GLN A 177 -2.71 -12.47 6.56
N LEU A 178 -2.22 -11.51 5.79
CA LEU A 178 -1.34 -11.75 4.65
C LEU A 178 -0.02 -12.38 5.13
N ILE A 179 0.41 -13.46 4.45
CA ILE A 179 1.72 -14.07 4.70
C ILE A 179 2.79 -13.23 4.01
N THR A 180 3.63 -12.57 4.82
CA THR A 180 4.83 -11.89 4.32
C THR A 180 5.87 -12.92 3.91
N VAL A 181 6.39 -12.78 2.69
CA VAL A 181 7.47 -13.63 2.18
C VAL A 181 8.79 -12.86 2.31
N PRO A 182 9.78 -13.35 3.09
CA PRO A 182 11.05 -12.67 3.26
C PRO A 182 11.92 -12.82 2.01
N VAL A 183 11.62 -12.03 0.98
CA VAL A 183 12.41 -11.98 -0.26
C VAL A 183 13.37 -10.80 -0.24
N SER A 184 14.58 -11.01 -0.77
CA SER A 184 15.58 -9.95 -0.94
C SER A 184 15.42 -9.21 -2.27
N SER A 185 14.69 -9.79 -3.23
CA SER A 185 14.41 -9.17 -4.53
C SER A 185 13.05 -9.58 -5.10
N PRO A 186 12.43 -8.75 -5.97
CA PRO A 186 11.17 -9.09 -6.63
C PRO A 186 11.22 -10.40 -7.42
N GLU A 187 12.35 -10.70 -8.06
CA GLU A 187 12.54 -11.90 -8.89
C GLU A 187 12.44 -13.19 -8.06
N GLN A 188 12.83 -13.15 -6.79
CA GLN A 188 12.67 -14.29 -5.88
C GLN A 188 11.19 -14.57 -5.60
N LEU A 189 10.37 -13.52 -5.44
CA LEU A 189 8.93 -13.65 -5.23
C LEU A 189 8.24 -14.22 -6.48
N GLU A 190 8.60 -13.72 -7.67
CA GLU A 190 8.07 -14.21 -8.94
C GLU A 190 8.48 -15.67 -9.22
N LYS A 191 9.70 -16.06 -8.82
CA LYS A 191 10.15 -17.46 -8.89
C LYS A 191 9.38 -18.36 -7.92
N LEU A 192 9.05 -17.87 -6.73
CA LEU A 192 8.22 -18.59 -5.77
C LEU A 192 6.79 -18.77 -6.30
N GLU A 193 6.18 -17.71 -6.86
CA GLU A 193 4.88 -17.78 -7.55
C GLU A 193 4.89 -18.82 -8.67
N SER A 194 5.96 -18.84 -9.49
CA SER A 194 6.12 -19.80 -10.59
C SER A 194 6.26 -21.25 -10.10
N THR A 195 7.01 -21.47 -9.01
CA THR A 195 7.16 -22.79 -8.39
C THR A 195 5.82 -23.29 -7.85
N LEU A 196 5.13 -22.45 -7.07
CA LEU A 196 3.84 -22.79 -6.49
C LEU A 196 2.79 -23.08 -7.55
N LYS A 197 2.72 -22.27 -8.62
CA LYS A 197 1.85 -22.52 -9.76
C LYS A 197 2.07 -23.92 -10.35
N ASN A 198 3.32 -24.29 -10.60
CA ASN A 198 3.66 -25.60 -11.17
C ASN A 198 3.28 -26.74 -10.22
N ASP A 199 3.48 -26.58 -8.93
CA ASP A 199 3.13 -27.59 -7.93
C ASP A 199 1.60 -27.76 -7.80
N LEU A 200 0.84 -26.67 -7.83
CA LEU A 200 -0.63 -26.70 -7.86
C LEU A 200 -1.14 -27.47 -9.07
N LEU A 201 -0.62 -27.17 -10.27
CA LEU A 201 -1.01 -27.83 -11.52
C LEU A 201 -0.58 -29.30 -11.57
N LYS A 202 0.59 -29.65 -11.02
CA LYS A 202 1.04 -31.04 -10.95
C LYS A 202 0.25 -31.87 -9.95
N SER A 203 -0.20 -31.25 -8.85
CA SER A 203 -0.85 -31.97 -7.76
C SER A 203 -2.14 -32.67 -8.22
N GLN A 204 -2.92 -32.03 -9.11
CA GLN A 204 -4.25 -32.48 -9.55
C GLN A 204 -5.13 -32.95 -8.37
N LYS A 205 -4.95 -32.33 -7.19
CA LYS A 205 -5.67 -32.64 -5.97
C LYS A 205 -6.80 -31.64 -5.75
N TRP A 206 -7.83 -32.09 -5.06
CA TRP A 206 -8.81 -31.20 -4.45
C TRP A 206 -8.17 -30.52 -3.26
N LEU A 207 -8.01 -29.20 -3.35
CA LEU A 207 -7.43 -28.37 -2.31
C LEU A 207 -8.54 -27.55 -1.65
N GLU A 208 -8.38 -27.33 -0.35
CA GLU A 208 -9.23 -26.43 0.41
C GLU A 208 -8.91 -24.99 0.06
N VAL A 209 -9.93 -24.21 -0.28
CA VAL A 209 -9.84 -22.78 -0.54
C VAL A 209 -10.94 -22.06 0.23
N TYR A 210 -10.66 -20.83 0.63
CA TYR A 210 -11.61 -19.95 1.30
C TYR A 210 -12.07 -18.86 0.34
N LEU A 211 -13.39 -18.73 0.17
CA LEU A 211 -14.04 -17.65 -0.57
C LEU A 211 -14.94 -16.92 0.39
N GLU A 212 -14.57 -15.68 0.70
CA GLU A 212 -15.24 -14.87 1.74
C GLU A 212 -15.19 -15.59 3.09
N THR A 213 -16.29 -16.21 3.51
CA THR A 213 -16.42 -17.01 4.74
C THR A 213 -16.65 -18.49 4.49
N GLU A 214 -16.77 -18.91 3.23
CA GLU A 214 -17.10 -20.29 2.87
C GLU A 214 -15.86 -21.10 2.53
N LYS A 215 -15.81 -22.30 3.09
CA LYS A 215 -14.82 -23.33 2.77
C LYS A 215 -15.29 -24.12 1.55
N GLN A 216 -14.47 -24.15 0.52
CA GLN A 216 -14.74 -24.90 -0.71
C GLN A 216 -13.56 -25.81 -1.06
N MET A 217 -13.85 -26.94 -1.68
CA MET A 217 -12.83 -27.77 -2.30
C MET A 217 -12.72 -27.41 -3.77
N LYS A 218 -11.53 -27.06 -4.25
CA LYS A 218 -11.26 -26.76 -5.65
C LYS A 218 -10.09 -27.55 -6.19
N MET A 219 -10.24 -28.06 -7.40
CA MET A 219 -9.16 -28.58 -8.20
C MET A 219 -8.76 -27.52 -9.24
N PHE A 220 -7.48 -27.14 -9.25
CA PHE A 220 -6.96 -26.13 -10.15
C PHE A 220 -6.65 -26.73 -11.52
N LYS A 221 -7.47 -26.40 -12.52
CA LYS A 221 -7.29 -26.82 -13.92
C LYS A 221 -6.42 -25.83 -14.69
N SER A 222 -6.53 -24.55 -14.34
CA SER A 222 -5.66 -23.48 -14.82
C SER A 222 -5.09 -22.71 -13.63
N CYS A 223 -3.86 -22.25 -13.77
CA CYS A 223 -3.18 -21.40 -12.80
C CYS A 223 -2.13 -20.56 -13.52
N LEU A 224 -2.13 -19.24 -13.30
CA LEU A 224 -1.20 -18.29 -13.90
C LEU A 224 -0.60 -17.38 -12.82
N THR A 225 0.65 -16.99 -13.01
CA THR A 225 1.26 -15.92 -12.21
C THR A 225 0.83 -14.55 -12.75
N MET A 226 0.95 -13.50 -11.93
CA MET A 226 0.69 -12.13 -12.40
C MET A 226 1.63 -11.76 -13.56
N GLN A 227 2.90 -12.19 -13.51
CA GLN A 227 3.86 -11.96 -14.59
C GLN A 227 3.38 -12.55 -15.93
N GLU A 228 2.82 -13.77 -15.91
CA GLU A 228 2.28 -14.42 -17.11
C GLU A 228 1.05 -13.70 -17.64
N ILE A 229 0.13 -13.29 -16.76
CA ILE A 229 -1.07 -12.53 -17.12
C ILE A 229 -0.68 -11.22 -17.81
N PHE A 230 0.24 -10.44 -17.23
CA PHE A 230 0.66 -9.17 -17.82
C PHE A 230 1.42 -9.36 -19.15
N ASN A 231 2.20 -10.43 -19.28
CA ASN A 231 2.84 -10.75 -20.57
C ASN A 231 1.82 -11.11 -21.65
N GLN A 232 0.71 -11.77 -21.32
CA GLN A 232 -0.37 -12.04 -22.28
C GLN A 232 -1.08 -10.74 -22.71
N GLN A 233 -1.26 -9.79 -21.78
CA GLN A 233 -1.93 -8.51 -22.05
C GLN A 233 -1.12 -7.56 -22.95
N LYS A 234 0.20 -7.77 -23.07
CA LYS A 234 1.04 -7.01 -24.02
C LYS A 234 0.63 -7.18 -25.49
N ASN A 235 -0.05 -8.27 -25.82
CA ASN A 235 -0.60 -8.47 -27.17
C ASN A 235 -1.70 -7.45 -27.51
N THR A 236 -2.43 -6.98 -26.49
CA THR A 236 -3.50 -5.99 -26.63
C THR A 236 -2.98 -4.56 -26.46
N CYS A 237 -1.98 -4.37 -25.58
CA CYS A 237 -1.37 -3.07 -25.32
C CYS A 237 0.16 -3.21 -25.37
N GLN A 238 0.76 -2.91 -26.53
CA GLN A 238 2.21 -3.08 -26.73
C GLN A 238 3.07 -2.23 -25.78
N GLY A 239 2.60 -1.03 -25.41
CA GLY A 239 3.28 -0.15 -24.46
C GLY A 239 3.04 -0.49 -22.98
N LEU A 240 2.50 -1.67 -22.66
CA LEU A 240 2.27 -2.12 -21.29
C LEU A 240 3.56 -2.66 -20.66
N MET A 241 4.06 -1.97 -19.64
CA MET A 241 5.14 -2.43 -18.77
C MET A 241 4.57 -2.87 -17.43
N TYR A 242 4.96 -4.05 -16.96
CA TYR A 242 4.61 -4.54 -15.64
C TYR A 242 5.85 -4.65 -14.75
N ARG A 243 5.75 -4.21 -13.50
CA ARG A 243 6.80 -4.30 -12.49
C ARG A 243 6.24 -4.77 -11.15
N ARG A 244 6.98 -5.64 -10.46
CA ARG A 244 6.72 -6.02 -9.07
C ARG A 244 7.64 -5.23 -8.14
N ILE A 245 7.08 -4.47 -7.20
CA ILE A 245 7.83 -3.74 -6.16
C ILE A 245 7.21 -4.12 -4.81
N PRO A 246 7.71 -5.18 -4.14
CA PRO A 246 7.10 -5.71 -2.93
C PRO A 246 7.28 -4.73 -1.76
N ILE A 247 6.19 -4.11 -1.32
CA ILE A 247 6.15 -3.22 -0.16
C ILE A 247 5.41 -3.93 0.98
N PRO A 248 5.94 -3.89 2.22
CA PRO A 248 5.26 -4.48 3.37
C PRO A 248 3.89 -3.86 3.61
N ASP A 249 2.91 -4.70 3.94
CA ASP A 249 1.56 -4.19 4.19
C ASP A 249 1.51 -3.38 5.48
N PHE A 250 0.71 -2.31 5.47
CA PHE A 250 0.56 -1.34 6.56
C PHE A 250 1.83 -0.58 6.99
N CYS A 251 3.03 -0.95 6.54
CA CYS A 251 4.27 -0.23 6.84
C CYS A 251 4.57 0.90 5.85
N ALA A 252 5.56 1.74 6.19
CA ALA A 252 6.17 2.64 5.22
C ALA A 252 7.01 1.87 4.18
N PRO A 253 7.07 2.34 2.92
CA PRO A 253 8.03 1.80 1.97
C PRO A 253 9.44 1.93 2.52
N LYS A 254 10.29 0.94 2.26
CA LYS A 254 11.72 1.07 2.55
C LYS A 254 12.31 2.08 1.58
N GLU A 255 13.45 2.67 1.94
CA GLU A 255 14.11 3.68 1.11
C GLU A 255 14.42 3.17 -0.31
N GLN A 256 14.79 1.89 -0.44
CA GLN A 256 15.03 1.27 -1.75
C GLN A 256 13.74 1.11 -2.58
N ASP A 257 12.57 1.08 -1.95
CA ASP A 257 11.29 1.03 -2.66
C ASP A 257 10.98 2.38 -3.31
N PHE A 258 11.33 3.51 -2.66
CA PHE A 258 11.27 4.84 -3.27
C PHE A 258 12.20 4.91 -4.49
N ASP A 259 13.42 4.38 -4.38
CA ASP A 259 14.37 4.32 -5.49
C ASP A 259 13.80 3.55 -6.69
N ARG A 260 13.21 2.37 -6.44
CA ARG A 260 12.60 1.53 -7.48
C ARG A 260 11.40 2.21 -8.14
N LEU A 261 10.54 2.85 -7.34
CA LEU A 261 9.37 3.58 -7.85
C LEU A 261 9.81 4.76 -8.73
N LEU A 262 10.72 5.59 -8.23
CA LEU A 262 11.21 6.76 -8.96
C LEU A 262 11.91 6.36 -10.26
N GLU A 263 12.78 5.35 -10.22
CA GLU A 263 13.50 4.91 -11.41
C GLU A 263 12.57 4.28 -12.45
N ALA A 264 11.60 3.46 -12.04
CA ALA A 264 10.61 2.90 -12.95
C ALA A 264 9.77 4.01 -13.64
N MET A 265 9.40 5.04 -12.89
CA MET A 265 8.69 6.20 -13.43
C MET A 265 9.56 7.01 -14.40
N LYS A 266 10.79 7.37 -14.01
CA LYS A 266 11.74 8.10 -14.88
C LYS A 266 11.99 7.37 -16.18
N SER A 267 12.30 6.08 -16.11
CA SER A 267 12.54 5.24 -17.29
C SER A 267 11.33 5.22 -18.23
N THR A 268 10.11 5.11 -17.69
CA THR A 268 8.89 5.11 -18.51
C THR A 268 8.61 6.48 -19.13
N LEU A 269 8.83 7.57 -18.40
CA LEU A 269 8.64 8.94 -18.93
C LEU A 269 9.67 9.32 -19.99
N ALA A 270 10.86 8.73 -19.94
CA ALA A 270 11.87 8.90 -20.98
C ALA A 270 11.42 8.27 -22.31
N GLU A 271 10.60 7.22 -22.27
CA GLU A 271 10.01 6.59 -23.46
C GLU A 271 8.77 7.34 -23.95
N ASP A 272 7.86 7.74 -23.04
CA ASP A 272 6.66 8.53 -23.36
C ASP A 272 6.31 9.48 -22.20
N SER A 273 6.44 10.78 -22.43
CA SER A 273 6.16 11.82 -21.43
C SER A 273 4.69 11.86 -20.99
N ARG A 274 3.79 11.18 -21.71
CA ARG A 274 2.36 11.07 -21.38
C ARG A 274 1.99 9.71 -20.79
N ALA A 275 2.98 8.87 -20.44
CA ALA A 275 2.75 7.55 -19.89
C ALA A 275 1.80 7.58 -18.66
N ALA A 276 0.99 6.53 -18.55
CA ALA A 276 0.11 6.32 -17.41
C ALA A 276 0.75 5.39 -16.38
N PHE A 277 0.49 5.66 -15.10
CA PHE A 277 0.98 4.89 -13.96
C PHE A 277 -0.19 4.26 -13.23
N VAL A 278 -0.20 2.94 -13.13
CA VAL A 278 -1.24 2.18 -12.41
C VAL A 278 -0.61 1.45 -11.24
N PHE A 279 -1.11 1.69 -10.04
CA PHE A 279 -0.62 1.05 -8.82
C PHE A 279 -1.68 0.12 -8.24
N ASN A 280 -1.29 -1.11 -7.89
CA ASN A 280 -2.19 -2.02 -7.19
C ASN A 280 -1.51 -2.67 -5.98
N CYS A 281 -2.31 -2.93 -4.94
CA CYS A 281 -1.95 -3.81 -3.84
C CYS A 281 -3.07 -4.83 -3.61
N HIS A 282 -3.18 -5.43 -2.42
CA HIS A 282 -4.28 -6.33 -2.11
C HIS A 282 -5.64 -5.61 -2.21
N SER A 283 -5.81 -4.53 -1.46
CA SER A 283 -7.10 -3.84 -1.31
C SER A 283 -7.20 -2.50 -2.04
N GLY A 284 -6.13 -2.00 -2.64
CA GLY A 284 -6.12 -0.68 -3.30
C GLY A 284 -6.11 0.51 -2.33
N ARG A 285 -5.82 0.24 -1.04
CA ARG A 285 -5.81 1.21 0.07
C ARG A 285 -4.39 1.67 0.37
N GLY A 286 -3.82 1.32 1.54
CA GLY A 286 -2.55 1.84 2.08
C GLY A 286 -1.40 1.90 1.08
N ARG A 287 -0.87 0.75 0.64
CA ARG A 287 0.26 0.67 -0.30
C ARG A 287 0.00 1.43 -1.60
N THR A 288 -1.18 1.22 -2.20
CA THR A 288 -1.60 1.90 -3.44
C THR A 288 -1.65 3.42 -3.27
N THR A 289 -2.30 3.93 -2.22
CA THR A 289 -2.37 5.38 -1.94
C THR A 289 -0.97 5.95 -1.74
N THR A 290 -0.11 5.29 -0.95
CA THR A 290 1.27 5.76 -0.73
C THR A 290 2.05 5.86 -2.04
N ALA A 291 1.99 4.84 -2.90
CA ALA A 291 2.68 4.86 -4.20
C ALA A 291 2.10 5.92 -5.16
N MET A 292 0.79 6.13 -5.13
CA MET A 292 0.15 7.21 -5.90
C MET A 292 0.63 8.60 -5.44
N VAL A 293 0.77 8.83 -4.13
CA VAL A 293 1.29 10.10 -3.59
C VAL A 293 2.75 10.31 -4.01
N ILE A 294 3.58 9.28 -3.91
CA ILE A 294 4.98 9.31 -4.40
C ILE A 294 5.01 9.68 -5.89
N ALA A 295 4.12 9.10 -6.69
CA ALA A 295 4.02 9.39 -8.11
C ALA A 295 3.56 10.82 -8.40
N VAL A 296 2.58 11.32 -7.65
CA VAL A 296 2.10 12.72 -7.76
C VAL A 296 3.23 13.69 -7.44
N LEU A 297 3.93 13.51 -6.31
CA LEU A 297 5.06 14.36 -5.93
C LEU A 297 6.14 14.33 -7.02
N THR A 298 6.52 13.15 -7.50
CA THR A 298 7.51 13.01 -8.58
C THR A 298 7.09 13.75 -9.85
N LEU A 299 5.84 13.60 -10.27
CA LEU A 299 5.32 14.27 -11.48
C LEU A 299 5.19 15.79 -11.31
N TRP A 300 4.90 16.29 -10.11
CA TRP A 300 4.90 17.72 -9.82
C TRP A 300 6.31 18.31 -9.89
N HIS A 301 7.31 17.61 -9.37
CA HIS A 301 8.70 18.03 -9.55
C HIS A 301 9.11 18.07 -11.03
N PHE A 302 8.60 17.16 -11.85
CA PHE A 302 8.93 17.12 -13.29
C PHE A 302 8.18 18.15 -14.14
N ASN A 303 6.94 18.46 -13.79
CA ASN A 303 6.04 19.26 -14.63
C ASN A 303 5.71 20.64 -14.03
N GLY A 304 6.17 20.92 -12.82
CA GLY A 304 5.79 22.09 -12.04
C GLY A 304 4.82 21.71 -10.92
N ILE A 305 5.14 22.19 -9.72
CA ILE A 305 4.29 22.04 -8.53
C ILE A 305 3.11 23.02 -8.67
N PRO A 306 1.84 22.58 -8.52
CA PRO A 306 0.69 23.47 -8.59
C PRO A 306 0.81 24.63 -7.60
N GLU A 307 0.38 25.83 -8.02
CA GLU A 307 0.27 26.97 -7.11
C GLU A 307 -0.70 26.62 -5.98
N VAL A 308 -0.26 26.88 -4.75
CA VAL A 308 -1.05 26.57 -3.56
C VAL A 308 -1.92 27.77 -3.25
N SER A 309 -3.23 27.66 -3.40
CA SER A 309 -4.15 28.65 -2.82
C SER A 309 -3.95 28.69 -1.31
N GLU A 310 -3.93 29.89 -0.73
CA GLU A 310 -4.09 30.06 0.70
C GLU A 310 -5.56 29.85 1.04
N ASP A 311 -6.00 28.61 1.26
CA ASP A 311 -7.39 28.36 1.65
C ASP A 311 -7.60 28.24 3.17
N GLU A 312 -8.80 28.70 3.54
CA GLU A 312 -9.24 29.34 4.78
C GLU A 312 -9.02 28.59 6.10
N ILE A 313 -8.92 29.40 7.17
CA ILE A 313 -8.89 28.98 8.56
C ILE A 313 -10.26 28.38 8.93
N VAL A 314 -10.44 27.08 8.75
CA VAL A 314 -11.57 26.36 9.34
C VAL A 314 -11.20 25.90 10.76
N SER A 315 -11.66 26.67 11.74
CA SER A 315 -11.47 26.41 13.17
C SER A 315 -12.44 25.34 13.67
N VAL A 316 -12.07 24.06 13.57
CA VAL A 316 -12.77 22.94 14.22
C VAL A 316 -11.99 22.46 15.45
N PRO A 317 -12.67 21.93 16.50
CA PRO A 317 -11.98 21.15 17.53
C PRO A 317 -11.14 20.05 16.85
N ASP A 318 -9.92 19.81 17.32
CA ASP A 318 -8.92 18.93 16.68
C ASP A 318 -8.33 19.40 15.34
N ALA A 319 -8.46 20.68 14.97
CA ALA A 319 -7.88 21.25 13.74
C ALA A 319 -6.39 20.93 13.51
N LYS A 320 -5.58 20.83 14.58
CA LYS A 320 -4.16 20.45 14.47
C LYS A 320 -3.98 19.03 13.92
N TYR A 321 -4.88 18.11 14.26
CA TYR A 321 -4.81 16.72 13.83
C TYR A 321 -5.31 16.55 12.39
N THR A 322 -6.40 17.20 12.02
CA THR A 322 -6.86 17.26 10.61
C THR A 322 -5.84 17.96 9.72
N LYS A 323 -5.06 18.93 10.26
CA LYS A 323 -3.88 19.50 9.59
C LYS A 323 -2.64 18.61 9.59
N GLY A 324 -2.67 17.43 10.22
CA GLY A 324 -1.53 16.51 10.26
C GLY A 324 -0.35 17.01 11.10
N GLU A 325 -0.55 17.94 12.03
CA GLU A 325 0.48 18.52 12.90
C GLU A 325 0.81 17.60 14.08
N PHE A 326 1.13 16.34 13.77
CA PHE A 326 1.60 15.37 14.76
C PHE A 326 3.01 15.75 15.22
N GLU A 327 3.34 15.52 16.50
CA GLU A 327 4.62 15.95 17.08
C GLU A 327 5.83 15.48 16.25
N VAL A 328 5.82 14.23 15.81
CA VAL A 328 6.88 13.68 14.96
C VAL A 328 6.97 14.36 13.59
N VAL A 329 5.83 14.63 12.96
CA VAL A 329 5.77 15.33 11.67
C VAL A 329 6.32 16.74 11.83
N MET A 330 5.94 17.42 12.90
CA MET A 330 6.40 18.77 13.19
C MET A 330 7.89 18.84 13.53
N LYS A 331 8.45 17.80 14.17
CA LYS A 331 9.91 17.69 14.38
C LYS A 331 10.67 17.64 13.05
N VAL A 332 10.17 16.92 12.04
CA VAL A 332 10.77 16.92 10.70
C VAL A 332 10.63 18.28 10.04
N VAL A 333 9.44 18.87 10.09
CA VAL A 333 9.16 20.20 9.52
C VAL A 333 10.09 21.26 10.11
N GLN A 334 10.38 21.20 11.40
CA GLN A 334 11.30 22.13 12.08
C GLN A 334 12.77 21.87 11.74
N LEU A 335 13.13 20.63 11.39
CA LEU A 335 14.48 20.24 11.06
C LEU A 335 14.85 20.62 9.61
N LEU A 336 13.92 20.47 8.68
CA LEU A 336 14.17 20.66 7.26
C LEU A 336 14.17 22.15 6.87
N PRO A 337 15.08 22.59 5.97
CA PRO A 337 14.95 23.87 5.29
C PRO A 337 13.59 23.97 4.58
N ASP A 338 12.88 25.07 4.80
CA ASP A 338 11.51 25.29 4.27
C ASP A 338 10.54 24.12 4.58
N GLY A 339 10.71 23.41 5.71
CA GLY A 339 9.95 22.20 6.03
C GLY A 339 8.42 22.37 6.02
N HIS A 340 7.92 23.57 6.32
CA HIS A 340 6.49 23.88 6.23
C HIS A 340 5.97 23.79 4.80
N ARG A 341 6.75 24.26 3.82
CA ARG A 341 6.44 24.12 2.41
C ARG A 341 6.46 22.64 2.00
N MET A 342 7.47 21.88 2.45
CA MET A 342 7.59 20.46 2.09
C MET A 342 6.39 19.66 2.58
N LYS A 343 5.95 19.91 3.81
CA LYS A 343 4.73 19.33 4.36
C LYS A 343 3.49 19.78 3.60
N LYS A 344 3.36 21.07 3.27
CA LYS A 344 2.19 21.60 2.53
C LYS A 344 2.01 20.89 1.19
N GLU A 345 3.10 20.70 0.44
CA GLU A 345 3.09 19.99 -0.84
C GLU A 345 2.71 18.50 -0.65
N VAL A 346 3.21 17.83 0.40
CA VAL A 346 2.80 16.45 0.72
C VAL A 346 1.31 16.37 1.09
N ASP A 347 0.80 17.33 1.85
CA ASP A 347 -0.62 17.38 2.23
C ASP A 347 -1.50 17.58 1.01
N MET A 348 -1.13 18.47 0.11
CA MET A 348 -1.83 18.65 -1.17
C MET A 348 -1.82 17.37 -2.00
N ALA A 349 -0.70 16.65 -2.05
CA ALA A 349 -0.63 15.39 -2.79
C ALA A 349 -1.54 14.32 -2.17
N LEU A 350 -1.58 14.24 -0.84
CA LEU A 350 -2.50 13.36 -0.09
C LEU A 350 -3.96 13.72 -0.37
N ASP A 351 -4.30 15.00 -0.38
CA ASP A 351 -5.64 15.51 -0.67
C ASP A 351 -6.04 15.19 -2.11
N THR A 352 -5.17 15.47 -3.08
CA THR A 352 -5.43 15.24 -4.51
C THR A 352 -5.63 13.75 -4.81
N VAL A 353 -4.84 12.86 -4.19
CA VAL A 353 -4.99 11.41 -4.35
C VAL A 353 -6.29 10.88 -3.71
N SER A 354 -6.76 11.57 -2.66
CA SER A 354 -7.93 11.18 -1.87
C SER A 354 -9.21 11.93 -2.27
N GLU A 355 -9.17 12.86 -3.22
CA GLU A 355 -10.29 13.73 -3.61
C GLU A 355 -11.54 12.91 -3.99
N THR A 356 -11.34 11.77 -4.65
CA THR A 356 -12.42 10.86 -5.06
C THR A 356 -12.74 9.79 -4.02
N MET A 357 -12.21 9.88 -2.80
CA MET A 357 -12.32 8.86 -1.75
C MET A 357 -13.02 9.43 -0.52
N THR A 358 -13.67 8.56 0.27
CA THR A 358 -14.13 8.97 1.60
C THR A 358 -12.91 9.19 2.52
N PRO A 359 -12.74 10.39 3.12
CA PRO A 359 -11.52 10.73 3.86
C PRO A 359 -11.16 9.71 4.96
N MET A 360 -12.19 9.22 5.66
CA MET A 360 -12.09 8.31 6.81
C MET A 360 -11.28 7.02 6.57
N HIS A 361 -11.26 6.51 5.33
CA HIS A 361 -10.68 5.17 5.05
C HIS A 361 -9.35 5.21 4.30
N TYR A 362 -8.96 6.36 3.75
CA TYR A 362 -7.90 6.45 2.74
C TYR A 362 -6.95 7.63 2.92
N HIS A 363 -7.43 8.71 3.54
CA HIS A 363 -6.61 9.88 3.76
C HIS A 363 -5.64 9.60 4.93
N LEU A 364 -4.32 9.72 4.71
CA LEU A 364 -3.31 9.32 5.70
C LEU A 364 -3.47 10.03 7.06
N ARG A 365 -3.74 11.34 7.04
CA ARG A 365 -4.01 12.14 8.27
C ARG A 365 -5.19 11.58 9.08
N GLU A 366 -6.32 11.31 8.42
CA GLU A 366 -7.50 10.69 9.05
C GLU A 366 -7.19 9.28 9.57
N ILE A 367 -6.48 8.45 8.79
CA ILE A 367 -6.10 7.10 9.22
C ILE A 367 -5.29 7.15 10.52
N ILE A 368 -4.34 8.08 10.66
CA ILE A 368 -3.53 8.24 11.89
C ILE A 368 -4.45 8.56 13.07
N ILE A 369 -5.38 9.51 12.93
CA ILE A 369 -6.28 9.95 14.02
C ILE A 369 -7.27 8.85 14.37
N CYS A 370 -7.96 8.28 13.38
CA CYS A 370 -8.95 7.25 13.59
C CYS A 370 -8.33 6.02 14.25
N THR A 371 -7.13 5.60 13.81
CA THR A 371 -6.42 4.47 14.43
C THR A 371 -5.99 4.81 15.86
N TYR A 372 -5.49 6.02 16.11
CA TYR A 372 -5.11 6.45 17.46
C TYR A 372 -6.30 6.53 18.41
N ARG A 373 -7.48 6.99 17.95
CA ARG A 373 -8.70 7.03 18.78
C ARG A 373 -9.14 5.63 19.23
N GLN A 374 -8.87 4.59 18.44
CA GLN A 374 -9.08 3.20 18.87
C GLN A 374 -8.13 2.78 20.02
N VAL A 375 -6.98 3.44 20.19
CA VAL A 375 -6.04 3.22 21.31
C VAL A 375 -6.53 3.89 22.59
N SER A 376 -7.12 5.09 22.47
CA SER A 376 -7.52 5.92 23.62
C SER A 376 -8.93 5.62 24.14
N GLY A 377 -9.74 4.86 23.41
CA GLY A 377 -11.12 4.51 23.80
C GLY A 377 -12.08 5.71 23.77
N THR A 378 -11.65 6.84 23.23
CA THR A 378 -12.43 8.08 23.11
C THR A 378 -12.98 8.17 21.69
N TRP A 379 -14.30 7.98 21.57
CA TRP A 379 -15.06 8.19 20.34
C TRP A 379 -15.32 9.67 20.09
#